data_AF-A0A9D8EY27-F1
#
_entry.id   AF-A0A9D8EY27-F1
#
_cell.length_a   1.000
_cell.length_b   1.000
_cell.length_c   1.000
_cell.angle_alpha   90.00
_cell.angle_beta   90.00
_cell.angle_gamma   90.00
#
_symmetry.space_group_name_H-M   'P 1'
#
loop_
_entity.id
_entity.type
_entity.pdbx_description
1 polymer ?
#
loop_
_entity_poly.entity_id
_entity_poly.type
_entity_poly.pdbx_seq_one_letter_code
_entity_poly.pdbx_strand_id
1 'polypeptide(L)'
;MSRSSFTFKLTVPNDPVGASVVAVVATHAVEYARIEGPAGAAFVDRARNTALNAMKGADGRPCLVIVAAVKGQLTVTIGSHTVTEPLPA
;
A
#
# COMPACT_ATOMS: atom_id res chain seq x y z
N MET A 1 -4.26 4.05 -21.04
CA MET A 1 -3.41 3.50 -19.95
C MET A 1 -3.70 2.01 -19.87
N SER A 2 -2.71 1.13 -20.02
CA SER A 2 -2.94 -0.29 -19.78
C SER A 2 -3.21 -0.50 -18.29
N ARG A 3 -3.95 -1.53 -17.95
CA ARG A 3 -4.33 -1.94 -16.59
C ARG A 3 -3.11 -2.29 -15.70
N SER A 4 -1.90 -2.09 -16.19
CA SER A 4 -0.67 -2.76 -15.78
C SER A 4 0.38 -1.81 -15.19
N SER A 5 0.12 -0.50 -15.16
CA SER A 5 1.06 0.41 -14.50
C SER A 5 0.45 1.68 -13.93
N PHE A 6 0.67 1.91 -12.63
CA PHE A 6 0.38 3.15 -11.93
C PHE A 6 1.32 3.31 -10.73
N THR A 7 1.39 4.53 -10.18
CA THR A 7 2.08 4.80 -8.93
C THR A 7 1.35 5.89 -8.15
N PHE A 8 1.05 5.61 -6.88
CA PHE A 8 0.63 6.60 -5.89
C PHE A 8 1.79 6.84 -4.95
N LYS A 9 2.15 8.11 -4.75
CA LYS A 9 3.14 8.53 -3.74
C LYS A 9 2.43 9.38 -2.72
N LEU A 10 2.51 9.00 -1.45
CA LEU A 10 1.79 9.68 -0.39
C LEU A 10 2.74 9.97 0.76
N THR A 11 2.53 11.12 1.37
CA THR A 11 3.19 11.49 2.61
C THR A 11 2.12 11.47 3.69
N VAL A 12 2.30 10.61 4.69
CA VAL A 12 1.32 10.42 5.79
C VAL A 12 2.00 10.65 7.13
N PRO A 13 1.26 10.96 8.21
CA PRO A 13 1.83 10.96 9.55
C PRO A 13 2.49 9.61 9.88
N ASN A 14 3.64 9.62 10.55
CA ASN A 14 4.36 8.39 10.94
C ASN A 14 3.77 7.71 12.20
N ASP A 15 2.45 7.67 12.30
CA ASP A 15 1.71 7.23 13.48
C ASP A 15 0.60 6.19 13.11
N PRO A 16 -0.18 5.69 14.08
CA PRO A 16 -1.27 4.76 13.79
C PRO A 16 -2.37 5.31 12.87
N VAL A 17 -2.54 6.64 12.79
CA VAL A 17 -3.49 7.26 11.85
C VAL A 17 -2.96 7.12 10.42
N GLY A 18 -1.66 7.32 10.22
CA GLY A 18 -0.98 7.05 8.95
C GLY A 18 -1.20 5.62 8.44
N ALA A 19 -1.17 4.62 9.33
CA ALA A 19 -1.44 3.24 8.95
C ALA A 19 -2.86 3.01 8.41
N SER A 20 -3.84 3.75 8.92
CA SER A 20 -5.22 3.71 8.40
C SER A 20 -5.31 4.33 7.01
N VAL A 21 -4.56 5.41 6.75
CA VAL A 21 -4.47 6.02 5.42
C VAL A 21 -3.84 5.06 4.41
N VAL A 22 -2.78 4.34 4.80
CA VAL A 22 -2.16 3.31 3.92
C VAL A 22 -3.17 2.24 3.53
N ALA A 23 -3.99 1.76 4.47
CA ALA A 23 -5.01 0.76 4.18
C ALA A 23 -6.04 1.25 3.16
N VAL A 24 -6.53 2.49 3.30
CA VAL A 24 -7.46 3.10 2.34
C VAL A 24 -6.86 3.20 0.94
N VAL A 25 -5.60 3.66 0.84
CA VAL A 25 -4.93 3.78 -0.46
C VAL A 25 -4.64 2.41 -1.06
N ALA A 26 -4.29 1.41 -0.24
CA ALA A 26 -4.12 0.04 -0.70
C ALA A 26 -5.43 -0.54 -1.26
N THR A 27 -6.58 -0.25 -0.66
CA THR A 27 -7.89 -0.61 -1.20
C THR A 27 -8.11 0.00 -2.58
N HIS A 28 -7.88 1.30 -2.76
CA HIS A 28 -7.99 1.93 -4.08
C HIS A 28 -6.99 1.36 -5.09
N ALA A 29 -5.78 1.03 -4.66
CA ALA A 29 -4.80 0.41 -5.55
C ALA A 29 -5.23 -1.00 -5.99
N VAL A 30 -5.83 -1.79 -5.09
CA VAL A 30 -6.45 -3.09 -5.38
C VAL A 30 -7.59 -2.94 -6.38
N GLU A 31 -8.47 -1.94 -6.21
CA GLU A 31 -9.55 -1.65 -7.14
C GLU A 31 -9.02 -1.29 -8.55
N TYR A 32 -8.02 -0.41 -8.62
CA TYR A 32 -7.38 -0.02 -9.88
C TYR A 32 -6.66 -1.21 -10.55
N ALA A 33 -6.03 -2.05 -9.75
CA ALA A 33 -5.36 -3.27 -10.18
C ALA A 33 -6.33 -4.43 -10.52
N ARG A 34 -7.62 -4.29 -10.19
CA ARG A 34 -8.67 -5.31 -10.33
C ARG A 34 -8.31 -6.63 -9.62
N ILE A 35 -7.66 -6.56 -8.47
CA ILE A 35 -7.41 -7.74 -7.64
C ILE A 35 -8.70 -8.06 -6.88
N GLU A 36 -9.43 -9.06 -7.33
CA GLU A 36 -10.76 -9.40 -6.80
C GLU A 36 -10.71 -10.38 -5.62
N GLY A 37 -11.79 -10.39 -4.85
CA GLY A 37 -12.05 -11.42 -3.85
C GLY A 37 -11.07 -11.43 -2.67
N PRO A 38 -10.81 -12.62 -2.08
CA PRO A 38 -9.99 -12.74 -0.86
C PRO A 38 -8.56 -12.24 -1.00
N ALA A 39 -7.98 -12.28 -2.22
CA ALA A 39 -6.61 -11.84 -2.45
C ALA A 39 -6.44 -10.33 -2.24
N GLY A 40 -7.37 -9.52 -2.75
CA GLY A 40 -7.36 -8.07 -2.58
C GLY A 40 -7.49 -7.66 -1.11
N ALA A 41 -8.44 -8.28 -0.39
CA ALA A 41 -8.62 -8.06 1.04
C ALA A 41 -7.38 -8.46 1.86
N ALA A 42 -6.80 -9.63 1.57
CA ALA A 42 -5.59 -10.09 2.24
C ALA A 42 -4.40 -9.16 1.98
N PHE A 43 -4.27 -8.58 0.79
CA PHE A 43 -3.22 -7.61 0.49
C PHE A 43 -3.40 -6.32 1.31
N VAL A 44 -4.62 -5.79 1.40
CA VAL A 44 -4.92 -4.59 2.21
C VAL A 44 -4.58 -4.84 3.69
N ASP A 45 -4.94 -6.00 4.23
CA ASP A 45 -4.62 -6.36 5.61
C ASP A 45 -3.11 -6.46 5.85
N ARG A 46 -2.36 -7.06 4.91
CA ARG A 46 -0.89 -7.09 4.99
C ARG A 46 -0.31 -5.68 4.92
N ALA A 47 -0.77 -4.83 4.01
CA ALA A 47 -0.32 -3.44 3.90
C ALA A 47 -0.57 -2.65 5.19
N ARG A 48 -1.76 -2.80 5.78
CA ARG A 48 -2.11 -2.20 7.07
C ARG A 48 -1.21 -2.69 8.21
N ASN A 49 -1.01 -3.99 8.33
CA ASN A 49 -0.18 -4.57 9.39
C ASN A 49 1.29 -4.17 9.23
N THR A 50 1.80 -4.12 8.00
CA THR A 50 3.13 -3.59 7.71
C THR A 50 3.23 -2.11 8.08
N ALA A 51 2.21 -1.30 7.77
CA ALA A 51 2.16 0.10 8.16
C ALA A 51 2.17 0.28 9.68
N LEU A 52 1.35 -0.46 10.43
CA LEU A 52 1.33 -0.43 11.89
C LEU A 52 2.69 -0.82 12.51
N ASN A 53 3.42 -1.74 11.87
CA ASN A 53 4.74 -2.15 12.32
C ASN A 53 5.85 -1.15 11.97
N ALA A 54 5.74 -0.45 10.84
CA ALA A 54 6.72 0.52 10.36
C ALA A 54 6.50 1.92 10.97
N MET A 55 5.24 2.33 11.15
CA MET A 55 4.82 3.65 11.61
C MET A 55 4.62 3.69 13.12
N LYS A 56 5.73 3.66 13.85
CA LYS A 56 5.76 3.65 15.33
C LYS A 56 6.12 5.01 15.94
N GLY A 57 6.38 6.02 15.12
CA GLY A 57 6.90 7.31 15.55
C GLY A 57 5.80 8.32 15.88
N ALA A 58 5.54 8.54 17.18
CA ALA A 58 4.74 9.70 17.62
C ALA A 58 5.52 11.03 17.50
N ASP A 59 6.64 11.06 16.78
CA ASP A 59 7.52 12.21 16.64
C ASP A 59 7.04 13.23 15.59
N GLY A 60 5.85 13.00 14.99
CA GLY A 60 5.21 13.93 14.06
C GLY A 60 5.91 14.03 12.71
N ARG A 61 6.95 13.23 12.46
CA ARG A 61 7.63 13.22 11.17
C ARG A 61 6.74 12.56 10.11
N PRO A 62 6.75 13.07 8.87
CA PRO A 62 6.06 12.41 7.77
C PRO A 62 6.75 11.10 7.38
N CYS A 63 5.95 10.10 7.00
CA CYS A 63 6.38 8.86 6.38
C CYS A 63 6.02 8.87 4.89
N LEU A 64 6.97 8.52 4.03
CA LEU A 64 6.73 8.33 2.61
C LEU A 64 6.22 6.90 2.36
N VAL A 65 5.09 6.82 1.67
CA VAL A 65 4.46 5.58 1.23
C VAL A 65 4.39 5.60 -0.30
N ILE A 66 4.82 4.50 -0.92
CA ILE A 66 4.78 4.33 -2.37
C ILE A 66 3.94 3.11 -2.68
N VAL A 67 2.89 3.27 -3.47
CA VAL A 67 2.06 2.18 -3.98
C VAL A 67 2.23 2.13 -5.48
N ALA A 68 2.70 1.01 -6.03
CA ALA A 68 3.02 0.91 -7.45
C ALA A 68 2.54 -0.40 -8.05
N ALA A 69 1.89 -0.32 -9.20
CA ALA A 69 1.69 -1.46 -10.09
C ALA A 69 2.76 -1.40 -11.18
N VAL A 70 3.68 -2.36 -11.19
CA VAL A 70 4.74 -2.47 -12.20
C VAL A 70 5.14 -3.93 -12.39
N LYS A 71 5.50 -4.31 -13.62
CA LYS A 71 5.99 -5.67 -13.93
C LYS A 71 5.07 -6.81 -13.46
N GLY A 72 3.76 -6.62 -13.55
CA GLY A 72 2.79 -7.64 -13.14
C GLY A 72 2.62 -7.78 -11.62
N GLN A 73 3.05 -6.80 -10.83
CA GLN A 73 2.95 -6.81 -9.37
C GLN A 73 2.41 -5.48 -8.86
N LEU A 74 1.56 -5.55 -7.83
CA LEU A 74 1.18 -4.43 -6.98
C LEU A 74 2.05 -4.46 -5.72
N THR A 75 2.73 -3.35 -5.43
CA THR A 75 3.60 -3.21 -4.26
C THR A 75 3.19 -2.02 -3.41
N VAL A 76 3.25 -2.15 -2.09
CA VAL A 76 3.20 -1.02 -1.13
C VAL A 76 4.50 -1.00 -0.34
N THR A 77 5.25 0.10 -0.46
CA THR A 77 6.52 0.33 0.25
C THR A 77 6.35 1.43 1.30
N ILE A 78 6.81 1.15 2.52
CA ILE A 78 6.72 2.00 3.70
C ILE A 78 8.08 1.99 4.40
N GLY A 79 8.87 3.05 4.22
CA GLY A 79 10.27 3.04 4.64
C GLY A 79 11.05 1.89 3.99
N SER A 80 11.63 1.01 4.80
CA SER A 80 12.35 -0.19 4.35
C SER A 80 11.47 -1.44 4.16
N HIS A 81 10.17 -1.34 4.45
CA HIS A 81 9.24 -2.47 4.36
C HIS A 81 8.50 -2.44 3.04
N THR A 82 8.31 -3.60 2.41
CA THR A 82 7.50 -3.72 1.19
C THR A 82 6.61 -4.95 1.26
N VAL A 83 5.35 -4.79 0.85
CA VAL A 83 4.43 -5.89 0.60
C VAL A 83 4.07 -5.92 -0.87
N THR A 84 3.84 -7.13 -1.38
CA THR A 84 3.62 -7.38 -2.81
C THR A 84 2.43 -8.32 -3.01
N GLU A 85 1.71 -8.13 -4.10
CA GLU A 85 0.69 -9.03 -4.65
C GLU A 85 0.85 -9.11 -6.18
N PRO A 86 0.76 -10.30 -6.80
CA PRO A 86 0.69 -10.42 -8.25
C PRO A 86 -0.55 -9.72 -8.82
N LEU A 87 -0.40 -9.08 -9.98
CA LEU A 87 -1.54 -8.55 -10.73
C LEU A 87 -2.24 -9.69 -11.49
N PRO A 88 -3.57 -9.62 -11.67
CA PRO A 88 -4.29 -10.51 -12.57
C PRO A 88 -3.73 -10.40 -14.00
N ALA A 89 -3.79 -11.50 -14.75
CA ALA A 89 -3.36 -11.57 -16.15
C ALA A 89 -4.25 -10.74 -17.09
#